data_AF-S5Z187-F1
#
_entry.id   AF-S5Z187-F1
#
_cell.length_a   1.000
_cell.length_b   1.000
_cell.length_c   1.000
_cell.angle_alpha   90.00
_cell.angle_beta   90.00
_cell.angle_gamma   90.00
#
_symmetry.space_group_name_H-M   'P 1'
#
loop_
_entity.id
_entity.type
_entity.pdbx_description
1 polymer ?
#
loop_
_entity_poly.entity_id
_entity_poly.type
_entity_poly.pdbx_seq_one_letter_code
_entity_poly.pdbx_strand_id
1 'polypeptide(L)'
;MIELVSATRCVTCDVCIKACPMNVFDRAEDGLPVIARQEDCQTCFLCEAHCPTDALFVAAERAPLPPARLPDEAALIASGIMGSYRARLGWGKGRKPPRDFAAALTLSQAQAAAPGRVPPGQPRAAQFGRVDANGSELQP
;
A
#
# COMPACT_ATOMS: atom_id res chain seq x y z
N MET A 1 6.26 -2.44 -1.96
CA MET A 1 6.81 -1.12 -1.58
C MET A 1 5.95 -0.04 -2.23
N ILE A 2 6.31 1.25 -2.20
CA ILE A 2 5.65 2.22 -3.10
C ILE A 2 6.01 1.84 -4.53
N GLU A 3 5.02 1.66 -5.41
CA GLU A 3 5.26 1.22 -6.80
C GLU A 3 4.80 2.26 -7.83
N LEU A 4 3.84 3.13 -7.49
CA LEU A 4 3.28 4.09 -8.45
C LEU A 4 2.87 5.42 -7.82
N VAL A 5 3.19 6.50 -8.53
CA VAL A 5 2.63 7.84 -8.38
C VAL A 5 1.84 8.16 -9.64
N SER A 6 0.53 8.39 -9.50
CA SER A 6 -0.34 8.76 -10.61
C SER A 6 -0.18 10.25 -10.94
N ALA A 7 0.41 10.56 -12.09
CA ALA A 7 0.53 11.93 -12.57
C ALA A 7 -0.84 12.57 -12.86
N THR A 8 -1.83 11.76 -13.28
CA THR A 8 -3.16 12.24 -13.64
C THR A 8 -4.05 12.58 -12.43
N ARG A 9 -3.79 11.95 -11.27
CA ARG A 9 -4.55 12.16 -10.03
C ARG A 9 -3.83 13.05 -9.02
N CYS A 10 -2.51 13.18 -9.14
CA CYS A 10 -1.72 14.02 -8.24
C CYS A 10 -2.11 15.49 -8.37
N VAL A 11 -2.19 16.18 -7.24
CA VAL A 11 -2.47 17.63 -7.15
C VAL A 11 -1.29 18.40 -6.57
N THR A 12 -0.07 17.85 -6.69
CA THR A 12 1.21 18.48 -6.31
C THR A 12 1.20 19.12 -4.91
N CYS A 13 0.59 18.44 -3.94
CA CYS A 13 0.39 18.97 -2.58
C CYS A 13 1.53 18.68 -1.59
N ASP A 14 2.53 17.88 -2.01
CA ASP A 14 3.70 17.46 -1.23
C ASP A 14 3.41 16.70 0.09
N VAL A 15 2.15 16.32 0.34
CA VAL A 15 1.77 15.60 1.58
C VAL A 15 2.48 14.25 1.67
N CYS A 16 2.62 13.52 0.57
CA CYS A 16 3.30 12.23 0.55
C CYS A 16 4.81 12.35 0.83
N ILE A 17 5.43 13.45 0.40
CA ILE A 17 6.83 13.77 0.68
C ILE A 17 6.97 14.01 2.19
N LYS A 18 6.13 14.87 2.76
CA LYS A 18 6.17 15.24 4.19
C LYS A 18 5.82 14.09 5.14
N ALA A 19 4.90 13.22 4.74
CA ALA A 19 4.43 12.11 5.58
C ALA A 19 5.33 10.87 5.52
N CYS A 20 6.30 10.81 4.61
CA CYS A 20 7.17 9.65 4.47
C CYS A 20 8.30 9.68 5.53
N PRO A 21 8.32 8.77 6.51
CA PRO A 21 9.36 8.77 7.55
C PRO A 21 10.75 8.39 7.02
N MET A 22 10.80 7.75 5.85
CA MET A 22 12.02 7.27 5.21
C MET A 22 12.50 8.20 4.09
N ASN A 23 11.82 9.33 3.90
CA ASN A 23 12.16 10.31 2.86
C ASN A 23 12.28 9.68 1.46
N VAL A 24 11.37 8.78 1.05
CA VAL A 24 11.44 8.03 -0.23
C VAL A 24 11.27 8.93 -1.46
N PHE A 25 10.60 10.07 -1.30
CA PHE A 25 10.21 10.93 -2.41
C PHE A 25 11.11 12.16 -2.54
N ASP A 26 11.41 12.53 -3.79
CA ASP A 26 11.89 13.87 -4.15
C ASP A 26 10.80 14.63 -4.90
N ARG A 27 10.92 15.97 -4.96
CA ARG A 27 10.02 16.81 -5.73
C ARG A 27 10.67 17.13 -7.08
N ALA A 28 10.05 16.72 -8.18
CA ALA A 28 10.48 17.08 -9.53
C ALA A 28 10.19 18.56 -9.84
N GLU A 29 10.75 19.05 -10.95
CA GLU A 29 10.58 20.43 -11.41
C GLU A 29 9.12 20.79 -11.71
N ASP A 30 8.34 19.83 -12.23
CA ASP A 30 6.90 19.96 -12.47
C ASP A 30 6.05 19.87 -11.19
N GLY A 31 6.68 19.66 -10.04
CA GLY A 31 6.03 19.53 -8.74
C GLY A 31 5.46 18.15 -8.46
N LEU A 32 5.58 17.18 -9.38
CA LEU A 32 5.21 15.80 -9.09
C LEU A 32 6.22 15.15 -8.14
N PRO A 33 5.76 14.32 -7.19
CA PRO A 33 6.68 13.53 -6.37
C PRO A 33 7.26 12.39 -7.20
N VAL A 34 8.57 12.21 -7.14
CA VAL A 34 9.31 11.11 -7.75
C VAL A 34 9.71 10.13 -6.67
N ILE A 35 9.55 8.82 -6.93
CA ILE A 35 10.06 7.76 -6.05
C ILE A 35 11.58 7.69 -6.27
N ALA A 36 12.34 8.34 -5.40
CA ALA A 36 13.79 8.49 -5.56
C ALA A 36 14.58 7.38 -4.85
N ARG A 37 14.01 6.80 -3.78
CA ARG A 37 14.66 5.81 -2.90
C ARG A 37 13.66 4.69 -2.57
N GLN A 38 13.23 3.93 -3.58
CA GLN A 38 12.18 2.92 -3.41
C GLN A 38 12.57 1.85 -2.37
N GLU A 39 13.84 1.50 -2.32
CA GLU A 39 14.44 0.51 -1.42
C GLU A 39 14.30 0.88 0.06
N ASP A 40 14.20 2.17 0.39
CA ASP A 40 14.00 2.66 1.75
C ASP A 40 12.53 2.56 2.19
N CYS A 41 11.62 2.16 1.29
CA CYS A 41 10.20 2.07 1.59
C CYS A 41 9.89 0.94 2.59
N GLN A 42 9.53 1.32 3.81
CA GLN A 42 9.11 0.38 4.86
C GLN A 42 7.69 -0.17 4.72
N THR A 43 7.03 0.02 3.58
CA THR A 43 5.67 -0.51 3.33
C THR A 43 4.65 -0.07 4.41
N CYS A 44 4.80 1.16 4.92
CA CYS A 44 3.98 1.68 6.01
C CYS A 44 2.63 2.28 5.56
N PHE A 45 2.43 2.45 4.26
CA PHE A 45 1.21 3.00 3.64
C PHE A 45 0.83 4.44 4.05
N LEU A 46 1.69 5.17 4.78
CA LEU A 46 1.40 6.55 5.20
C LEU A 46 1.17 7.50 4.02
N CYS A 47 1.96 7.36 2.96
CA CYS A 47 1.80 8.18 1.76
C CYS A 47 0.42 7.96 1.12
N GLU A 48 -0.05 6.72 1.01
CA GLU A 48 -1.40 6.38 0.54
C GLU A 48 -2.48 6.88 1.52
N ALA A 49 -2.30 6.69 2.83
CA ALA A 49 -3.23 7.12 3.87
C ALA A 49 -3.50 8.64 3.83
N HIS A 50 -2.47 9.43 3.53
CA HIS A 50 -2.53 10.88 3.55
C HIS A 50 -2.80 11.51 2.18
N CYS A 51 -2.72 10.76 1.08
CA CYS A 51 -3.00 11.31 -0.25
C CYS A 51 -4.48 11.71 -0.37
N PRO A 52 -4.80 13.00 -0.64
CA PRO A 52 -6.19 13.45 -0.67
C PRO A 52 -6.96 12.97 -1.91
N THR A 53 -6.25 12.66 -3.00
CA THR A 53 -6.80 12.24 -4.29
C THR A 53 -6.54 10.78 -4.62
N ASP A 54 -6.01 10.04 -3.65
CA ASP A 54 -5.65 8.62 -3.75
C ASP A 54 -4.73 8.34 -4.98
N ALA A 55 -3.73 9.20 -5.21
CA ALA A 55 -2.81 9.14 -6.34
C ALA A 55 -1.62 8.19 -6.16
N LEU A 56 -1.59 7.39 -5.10
CA LEU A 56 -0.44 6.54 -4.75
C LEU A 56 -0.87 5.08 -4.62
N PHE A 57 0.02 4.18 -5.03
CA PHE A 57 -0.14 2.75 -4.82
C PHE A 57 1.08 2.15 -4.14
N VAL A 58 0.84 1.53 -2.99
CA VAL A 58 1.84 0.79 -2.21
C VAL A 58 1.49 -0.70 -2.25
N ALA A 59 2.39 -1.52 -2.79
CA ALA A 59 2.32 -2.97 -2.70
C ALA A 59 2.81 -3.43 -1.31
N ALA A 60 2.24 -4.52 -0.77
CA ALA A 60 2.54 -5.02 0.59
C ALA A 60 3.88 -5.77 0.68
N GLU A 61 4.52 -6.02 -0.46
CA GLU A 61 5.81 -6.68 -0.59
C GLU A 61 6.94 -5.79 -0.03
N ARG A 62 7.86 -6.41 0.70
CA ARG A 62 9.06 -5.78 1.30
C ARG A 62 10.24 -5.68 0.33
N ALA A 63 10.00 -5.98 -0.94
CA ALA A 63 10.92 -5.80 -2.04
C ALA A 63 10.13 -5.20 -3.20
N PRO A 64 10.80 -4.55 -4.17
CA PRO A 64 10.13 -4.05 -5.36
C PRO A 64 9.41 -5.19 -6.08
N LEU A 65 8.23 -4.90 -6.64
CA LEU A 65 7.54 -5.89 -7.45
C LEU A 65 8.36 -6.20 -8.72
N PRO A 66 8.44 -7.48 -9.13
CA PRO A 66 9.06 -7.80 -10.41
C PRO A 66 8.22 -7.21 -11.55
N PRO A 67 8.81 -6.85 -12.71
CA PRO A 67 8.08 -6.22 -13.80
C PRO A 67 6.82 -6.95 -14.26
N ALA A 68 6.85 -8.29 -14.26
CA ALA A 68 5.69 -9.12 -14.61
C ALA A 68 4.49 -9.00 -13.64
N ARG A 69 4.69 -8.42 -12.46
CA ARG A 69 3.66 -8.18 -11.44
C ARG A 69 3.39 -6.70 -11.18
N LEU A 70 4.07 -5.80 -11.87
CA LEU A 70 3.76 -4.37 -11.79
C LEU A 70 2.41 -4.14 -12.47
N PRO A 71 1.38 -3.71 -11.74
CA PRO A 71 0.06 -3.47 -12.32
C PRO A 71 0.06 -2.16 -13.11
N ASP A 72 -0.67 -2.16 -14.22
CA ASP A 72 -0.96 -0.93 -14.97
C ASP A 72 -1.85 0.02 -14.15
N GLU A 73 -1.66 1.34 -14.33
CA GLU A 73 -2.40 2.36 -13.58
C GLU A 73 -3.92 2.24 -13.79
N ALA A 74 -4.38 1.98 -15.02
CA ALA A 74 -5.80 1.85 -15.30
C ALA A 74 -6.40 0.63 -14.57
N ALA A 75 -5.64 -0.47 -14.45
CA ALA A 75 -6.06 -1.64 -13.69
C ALA A 75 -6.13 -1.36 -12.17
N LEU A 76 -5.18 -0.59 -11.63
CA LEU A 76 -5.21 -0.14 -10.24
C LEU A 76 -6.43 0.75 -9.96
N ILE A 77 -6.73 1.68 -10.87
CA ILE A 77 -7.92 2.54 -10.76
C ILE A 77 -9.20 1.70 -10.85
N ALA A 78 -9.32 0.83 -11.84
CA ALA A 78 -10.50 -0.01 -12.06
C ALA A 78 -10.79 -0.96 -10.90
N SER A 79 -9.73 -1.48 -10.24
CA SER A 79 -9.88 -2.32 -9.05
C SER A 79 -10.20 -1.56 -7.77
N GLY A 80 -10.13 -0.21 -7.78
CA GLY A 80 -10.35 0.62 -6.61
C GLY A 80 -9.28 0.49 -5.52
N ILE A 81 -8.12 -0.10 -5.84
CA ILE A 81 -7.07 -0.37 -4.84
C ILE A 81 -6.33 0.90 -4.42
N MET A 82 -6.22 1.90 -5.30
CA MET A 82 -5.58 3.17 -4.99
C MET A 82 -6.44 3.96 -3.97
N GLY A 83 -5.91 4.17 -2.77
CA GLY A 83 -6.63 4.79 -1.66
C GLY A 83 -7.45 3.81 -0.82
N SER A 84 -7.38 2.51 -1.13
CA SER A 84 -8.05 1.48 -0.35
C SER A 84 -7.55 1.47 1.10
N TYR A 85 -6.26 1.70 1.34
CA TYR A 85 -5.73 1.78 2.71
C TYR A 85 -6.34 2.93 3.50
N ARG A 86 -6.40 4.13 2.89
CA ARG A 86 -7.06 5.30 3.48
C ARG A 86 -8.53 5.04 3.78
N ALA A 87 -9.24 4.33 2.88
CA ALA A 87 -10.62 3.93 3.10
C ALA A 87 -10.79 2.97 4.28
N ARG A 88 -9.89 1.99 4.46
CA ARG A 88 -9.90 1.03 5.58
C ARG A 88 -9.69 1.69 6.95
N LEU A 89 -9.01 2.83 6.99
CA LEU A 89 -8.86 3.62 8.20
C LEU A 89 -10.12 4.44 8.53
N GLY A 90 -11.10 4.48 7.62
CA GLY A 90 -12.25 5.37 7.72
C GLY A 90 -11.86 6.83 7.48
N TRP A 91 -10.72 7.08 6.84
CA TRP A 91 -10.18 8.41 6.61
C TRP A 91 -10.65 8.95 5.25
N GLY A 92 -11.01 10.23 5.23
CA GLY A 92 -11.41 10.95 4.03
C GLY A 92 -12.82 11.52 4.06
N LYS A 93 -13.16 12.28 3.01
CA LYS A 93 -14.43 13.02 2.95
C LYS A 93 -15.61 12.04 3.02
N GLY A 94 -16.54 12.29 3.95
CA GLY A 94 -17.74 11.46 4.15
C GLY A 94 -17.50 10.15 4.91
N ARG A 95 -16.27 9.85 5.34
CA ARG A 95 -15.94 8.67 6.14
C ARG A 95 -15.75 9.07 7.61
N LYS A 96 -15.96 8.11 8.51
CA LYS A 96 -15.78 8.29 9.96
C LYS A 96 -14.75 7.28 10.45
N PRO A 97 -13.59 7.74 10.98
CA PRO A 97 -12.64 6.84 11.61
C PRO A 97 -13.28 6.09 12.78
N PRO A 98 -12.96 4.79 12.97
CA PRO A 98 -13.50 4.01 14.08
C PRO A 98 -13.05 4.60 15.42
N ARG A 99 -13.93 4.57 16.42
CA ARG A 99 -13.65 5.10 17.77
C ARG A 99 -13.36 4.03 18.82
N ASP A 100 -13.58 2.77 18.46
CA ASP A 100 -13.34 1.61 19.29
C ASP A 100 -12.83 0.44 18.44
N PHE A 101 -12.34 -0.59 19.10
CA PHE A 101 -11.75 -1.77 18.46
C PHE A 101 -12.76 -2.55 17.61
N ALA A 102 -14.01 -2.67 18.06
CA ALA A 102 -15.03 -3.44 17.35
C ALA A 102 -15.39 -2.78 16.02
N ALA A 103 -15.55 -1.45 16.02
CA ALA A 103 -15.77 -0.66 14.82
C ALA A 103 -14.55 -0.73 13.89
N ALA A 104 -13.33 -0.66 14.44
CA ALA A 104 -12.10 -0.78 13.65
C ALA A 104 -11.99 -2.15 12.97
N LEU A 105 -12.26 -3.23 13.72
CA LEU A 105 -12.25 -4.59 13.20
C LEU A 105 -13.27 -4.77 12.07
N THR A 106 -14.51 -4.33 12.31
CA THR A 106 -15.60 -4.39 11.33
C THR A 106 -15.22 -3.67 10.02
N LEU A 107 -14.68 -2.46 10.13
CA LEU A 107 -14.24 -1.70 8.96
C LEU A 107 -13.07 -2.37 8.23
N SER A 108 -12.11 -2.92 8.97
CA SER A 108 -10.93 -3.59 8.39
C SER A 108 -11.27 -4.88 7.62
N GLN A 109 -12.39 -5.51 7.95
CA GLN A 109 -12.92 -6.74 7.35
C GLN A 109 -13.95 -6.50 6.25
N ALA A 110 -14.47 -5.28 6.12
CA ALA A 110 -15.49 -4.95 5.13
C ALA A 110 -14.97 -5.18 3.70
N GLN A 111 -15.76 -5.86 2.86
CA GLN A 111 -15.40 -6.16 1.47
C GLN A 111 -15.18 -4.90 0.62
N ALA A 112 -15.91 -3.81 0.90
CA ALA A 112 -15.70 -2.50 0.26
C ALA A 112 -14.35 -1.85 0.61
N ALA A 113 -13.66 -2.38 1.61
CA ALA A 113 -12.34 -1.98 2.06
C ALA A 113 -11.29 -3.07 1.79
N ALA A 114 -11.66 -4.19 1.15
CA ALA A 114 -10.69 -5.19 0.72
C ALA A 114 -9.82 -4.56 -0.37
N PRO A 115 -8.48 -4.59 -0.24
CA PRO A 115 -7.63 -4.22 -1.36
C PRO A 115 -7.99 -5.12 -2.53
N GLY A 116 -7.97 -4.58 -3.76
CA GLY A 116 -7.84 -5.40 -4.95
C GLY A 116 -6.66 -6.34 -4.71
N ARG A 117 -6.93 -7.58 -4.28
CA ARG A 117 -5.86 -8.53 -4.01
C ARG A 117 -5.11 -8.64 -5.33
N VAL A 118 -3.80 -8.36 -5.35
CA VAL A 118 -2.98 -8.71 -6.52
C VAL A 118 -3.34 -10.15 -6.86
N PRO A 119 -3.84 -10.43 -8.08
CA PRO A 119 -4.38 -11.75 -8.41
C PRO A 119 -3.41 -12.84 -7.99
N PRO A 120 -3.90 -13.97 -7.44
CA PRO A 120 -3.02 -15.07 -7.07
C PRO A 120 -2.36 -15.63 -8.34
N GLY A 121 -1.15 -15.14 -8.59
CA GLY A 121 -0.17 -15.65 -9.56
C GLY A 121 1.21 -15.82 -8.91
N GLN A 122 1.23 -15.99 -7.59
CA GLN A 122 2.42 -16.42 -6.85
C GLN A 122 2.16 -17.83 -6.33
N PRO A 123 3.11 -18.78 -6.49
CA PRO A 123 3.10 -19.96 -5.64
C PRO A 123 3.06 -19.47 -4.19
N ARG A 124 2.22 -20.10 -3.35
CA ARG A 124 2.22 -19.86 -1.91
C ARG A 124 3.67 -19.74 -1.47
N ALA A 125 4.04 -18.61 -0.85
CA ALA A 125 5.30 -18.53 -0.11
C ALA A 125 5.43 -19.84 0.65
N ALA A 126 6.54 -20.56 0.42
CA ALA A 126 6.81 -21.82 1.06
C ALA A 126 6.40 -21.68 2.52
N GLN A 127 5.49 -22.56 2.94
CA GLN A 127 5.02 -22.62 4.31
C GLN A 127 6.26 -22.48 5.18
N PHE A 128 6.33 -21.45 6.02
CA PHE A 128 7.38 -21.38 7.03
C PHE A 128 7.39 -22.75 7.70
N GLY A 129 8.48 -23.50 7.52
CA GLY A 129 8.61 -24.84 8.08
C GLY A 129 8.24 -24.76 9.55
N ARG A 130 7.38 -25.67 10.02
CA ARG A 130 7.14 -25.77 11.45
C ARG A 130 8.50 -26.10 12.08
N VAL A 131 9.03 -25.18 12.87
CA VAL A 131 10.18 -25.46 13.73
C VAL A 131 9.63 -25.88 15.09
N ASP A 132 10.22 -26.92 15.68
CA ASP A 132 9.90 -27.28 17.06
C ASP A 132 10.47 -26.23 18.04
N ALA A 133 10.18 -26.41 19.34
CA ALA A 133 10.66 -25.52 20.39
C ALA A 133 12.20 -25.48 20.52
N ASN A 134 12.93 -26.38 19.84
CA ASN A 134 14.38 -26.46 19.83
C ASN A 134 15.01 -25.94 18.52
N GLY A 135 14.20 -25.43 17.59
CA GLY A 135 14.66 -24.84 16.33
C GLY A 135 14.96 -25.86 15.23
N SER A 136 14.58 -27.12 15.39
CA SER A 136 14.69 -28.14 14.34
C SER A 136 13.52 -28.04 13.36
N GLU A 137 13.79 -28.07 12.05
CA GLU A 137 12.74 -28.17 11.04
C GLU A 137 12.01 -29.52 11.14
N LEU A 138 10.69 -29.48 11.32
CA LEU A 138 9.84 -30.67 11.26
C LEU A 138 9.64 -31.05 9.79
N GLN A 139 10.27 -32.14 9.36
CA GLN A 139 10.00 -32.78 8.07
C GLN A 139 8.58 -33.39 8.05
N PRO A 140 7.90 -33.43 6.89
CA PRO A 140 6.50 -33.87 6.77
C PRO A 140 6.27 -35.35 7.11
#